data_AF-G5IIQ7-F1
#
_entry.id   AF-G5IIQ7-F1
#
_cell.length_a   1.000
_cell.length_b   1.000
_cell.length_c   1.000
_cell.angle_alpha   90.00
_cell.angle_beta   90.00
_cell.angle_gamma   90.00
#
_symmetry.space_group_name_H-M   'P 1'
#
loop_
_entity.id
_entity.type
_entity.pdbx_description
1 polymer ?
#
loop_
_entity_poly.entity_id
_entity_poly.type
_entity_poly.pdbx_seq_one_letter_code
_entity_poly.pdbx_strand_id
1 'polypeptide(L)'
;MKVKNSYLKLMLWTLAGTGIGVVLGTGMILFARTGGESATELIYNGAVRATVWIQLAVWLLTGGSILFLMNKAKKLAPLVESDEEWEAEKKADGAQNIALTLISVNLAIQLVAIGIGFDEMNPFARWTVVLFLVSTISMACLEIAVINQIKKMNPMKQGDPGALSFAKAWEDSCDEAERLQIYRCGYKAFQVTKYSLLFGLAAAIIGKVNMGTDSMSILLLGLVFLIQSVSYGIYSLK
;
A
#
# COMPACT_ATOMS: atom_id res chain seq x y z
N MET A 1 -30.52 24.69 -15.91
CA MET A 1 -30.74 24.38 -14.48
C MET A 1 -30.72 22.85 -14.24
N LYS A 2 -29.55 22.23 -14.00
CA LYS A 2 -29.41 20.81 -13.57
C LYS A 2 -28.97 20.68 -12.10
N VAL A 3 -28.82 21.80 -11.40
CA VAL A 3 -28.11 21.88 -10.11
C VAL A 3 -28.97 21.41 -8.92
N LYS A 4 -30.30 21.60 -8.96
CA LYS A 4 -31.22 21.21 -7.88
C LYS A 4 -31.18 19.70 -7.54
N ASN A 5 -30.93 18.85 -8.54
CA ASN A 5 -30.89 17.39 -8.37
C ASN A 5 -29.55 16.91 -7.75
N SER A 6 -28.47 17.66 -7.88
CA SER A 6 -27.15 17.26 -7.35
C SER A 6 -27.05 17.51 -5.84
N TYR A 7 -27.57 18.64 -5.35
CA TYR A 7 -27.64 18.92 -3.91
C TYR A 7 -28.53 17.93 -3.17
N LEU A 8 -29.67 17.57 -3.77
CA LEU A 8 -30.61 16.62 -3.18
C LEU A 8 -30.02 15.19 -3.12
N LYS A 9 -29.29 14.77 -4.17
CA LYS A 9 -28.50 13.54 -4.14
C LYS A 9 -27.43 13.57 -3.06
N LEU A 10 -26.71 14.68 -2.92
CA LEU A 10 -25.68 14.83 -1.89
C LEU A 10 -26.28 14.71 -0.48
N MET A 11 -27.41 15.38 -0.22
CA MET A 11 -28.13 15.26 1.05
C MET A 11 -28.57 13.80 1.31
N LEU A 12 -29.07 13.10 0.30
CA LEU A 12 -29.47 11.70 0.39
C LEU A 12 -28.29 10.78 0.73
N TRP A 13 -27.14 10.96 0.06
CA TRP A 13 -25.92 10.22 0.36
C TRP A 13 -25.37 10.51 1.75
N THR A 14 -25.41 11.77 2.20
CA THR A 14 -25.00 12.12 3.57
C THR A 14 -25.93 11.53 4.62
N LEU A 15 -27.24 11.52 4.39
CA LEU A 15 -28.21 10.91 5.31
C LEU A 15 -28.04 9.39 5.38
N ALA A 16 -27.83 8.73 4.23
CA ALA A 16 -27.53 7.31 4.18
C ALA A 16 -26.21 6.97 4.90
N GLY A 17 -25.16 7.77 4.70
CA GLY A 17 -23.87 7.61 5.39
C GLY A 17 -23.99 7.78 6.90
N THR A 18 -24.71 8.81 7.36
CA THR A 18 -24.99 9.03 8.78
C THR A 18 -25.79 7.88 9.38
N GLY A 19 -26.81 7.38 8.67
CA GLY A 19 -27.58 6.21 9.09
C GLY A 19 -26.72 4.96 9.28
N ILE A 20 -25.86 4.65 8.31
CA ILE A 20 -24.91 3.52 8.40
C ILE A 20 -23.94 3.73 9.57
N GLY A 21 -23.40 4.94 9.73
CA GLY A 21 -22.48 5.27 10.82
C GLY A 21 -23.11 5.10 12.20
N VAL A 22 -24.37 5.53 12.38
CA VAL A 22 -25.11 5.36 13.63
C VAL A 22 -25.39 3.88 13.92
N VAL A 23 -25.81 3.09 12.91
CA VAL A 23 -26.06 1.65 13.09
C VAL A 23 -24.79 0.89 13.45
N LEU A 24 -23.68 1.15 12.75
CA LEU A 24 -22.39 0.53 13.06
C LEU A 24 -21.86 0.96 14.43
N GLY A 25 -21.99 2.25 14.77
CA GLY A 25 -21.57 2.78 16.07
C GLY A 25 -22.39 2.22 17.23
N THR A 26 -23.73 2.22 17.12
CA THR A 26 -24.62 1.64 18.15
C THR A 26 -24.48 0.13 18.24
N GLY A 27 -24.29 -0.57 17.12
CA GLY A 27 -23.99 -2.01 17.10
C GLY A 27 -22.71 -2.35 17.86
N MET A 28 -21.64 -1.57 17.66
CA MET A 28 -20.40 -1.75 18.43
C MET A 28 -20.56 -1.43 19.92
N ILE A 29 -21.29 -0.37 20.28
CA ILE A 29 -21.55 -0.01 21.68
C ILE A 29 -22.40 -1.08 22.39
N LEU A 30 -23.42 -1.60 21.72
CA LEU A 30 -24.27 -2.68 22.26
C LEU A 30 -23.47 -3.98 22.42
N PHE A 31 -22.62 -4.33 21.44
CA PHE A 31 -21.71 -5.48 21.52
C PHE A 31 -20.70 -5.35 22.67
N ALA A 32 -20.15 -4.15 22.89
CA ALA A 32 -19.28 -3.87 24.02
C ALA A 32 -20.02 -4.00 25.37
N ARG A 33 -21.27 -3.50 25.46
CA ARG A 33 -22.08 -3.56 26.70
C ARG A 33 -22.59 -4.95 27.08
N THR A 34 -22.70 -5.90 26.15
CA THR A 34 -23.09 -7.30 26.44
C THR A 34 -21.97 -8.15 27.05
N GLY A 35 -20.91 -7.54 27.59
CA GLY A 35 -19.70 -8.23 28.08
C GLY A 35 -18.60 -8.36 27.03
N GLY A 36 -18.63 -7.53 25.99
CA GLY A 36 -17.67 -7.49 24.90
C GLY A 36 -16.37 -6.75 25.22
N GLU A 37 -16.00 -6.59 26.50
CA GLU A 37 -14.68 -6.13 26.93
C GLU A 37 -13.57 -7.18 26.69
N SER A 38 -13.70 -8.05 25.67
CA SER A 38 -12.73 -9.12 25.43
C SER A 38 -12.36 -9.38 23.97
N ALA A 39 -13.19 -9.05 22.98
CA ALA A 39 -12.94 -9.48 21.60
C ALA A 39 -11.88 -8.63 20.88
N THR A 40 -11.97 -7.30 20.98
CA THR A 40 -11.00 -6.38 20.35
C THR A 40 -9.64 -6.45 21.02
N GLU A 41 -9.61 -6.56 22.36
CA GLU A 41 -8.39 -6.81 23.11
C GLU A 41 -7.82 -8.21 22.84
N LEU A 42 -8.65 -9.27 22.70
CA LEU A 42 -8.14 -10.58 22.28
C LEU A 42 -7.51 -10.52 20.89
N ILE A 43 -8.17 -9.84 19.94
CA ILE A 43 -7.68 -9.73 18.56
C ILE A 43 -6.38 -8.91 18.55
N TYR A 44 -6.32 -7.80 19.28
CA TYR A 44 -5.14 -6.96 19.39
C TYR A 44 -3.99 -7.71 20.08
N ASN A 45 -4.22 -8.29 21.26
CA ASN A 45 -3.22 -9.05 22.01
C ASN A 45 -2.77 -10.30 21.24
N GLY A 46 -3.69 -10.94 20.52
CA GLY A 46 -3.40 -12.04 19.60
C GLY A 46 -2.53 -11.58 18.43
N ALA A 47 -2.84 -10.44 17.82
CA ALA A 47 -2.05 -9.85 16.74
C ALA A 47 -0.65 -9.44 17.23
N VAL A 48 -0.53 -8.78 18.38
CA VAL A 48 0.75 -8.40 19.02
C VAL A 48 1.61 -9.65 19.25
N ARG A 49 1.06 -10.72 19.83
CA ARG A 49 1.80 -11.96 20.08
C ARG A 49 2.16 -12.72 18.79
N ALA A 50 1.30 -12.65 17.78
CA ALA A 50 1.53 -13.27 16.48
C ALA A 50 2.39 -12.42 15.53
N THR A 51 2.73 -11.17 15.89
CA THR A 51 3.34 -10.19 14.98
C THR A 51 4.60 -10.72 14.32
N VAL A 52 5.53 -11.33 15.07
CA VAL A 52 6.76 -11.90 14.50
C VAL A 52 6.47 -13.00 13.49
N TRP A 53 5.50 -13.86 13.78
CA TRP A 53 5.11 -14.95 12.88
C TRP A 53 4.44 -14.43 11.62
N ILE A 54 3.60 -13.39 11.75
CA ILE A 54 2.99 -12.70 10.61
C ILE A 54 4.08 -12.05 9.76
N GLN A 55 5.03 -11.33 10.35
CA GLN A 55 6.15 -10.74 9.63
C GLN A 55 6.98 -11.80 8.88
N LEU A 56 7.23 -12.95 9.52
CA LEU A 56 7.99 -14.05 8.94
C LEU A 56 7.22 -14.67 7.76
N ALA A 57 5.93 -14.94 7.94
CA ALA A 57 5.07 -15.50 6.91
C ALA A 57 4.97 -14.56 5.70
N VAL A 58 4.72 -13.27 5.94
CA VAL A 58 4.65 -12.26 4.87
C VAL A 58 5.97 -12.16 4.13
N TRP A 59 7.10 -12.14 4.85
CA TRP A 59 8.43 -12.10 4.24
C TRP A 59 8.71 -13.31 3.34
N LEU A 60 8.43 -14.53 3.83
CA LEU A 60 8.66 -15.75 3.07
C LEU A 60 7.70 -15.89 1.86
N LEU A 61 6.41 -15.54 2.05
CA LEU A 61 5.41 -15.64 0.98
C LEU A 61 5.69 -14.64 -0.15
N THR A 62 5.97 -13.39 0.20
CA THR A 62 6.29 -12.36 -0.80
C THR A 62 7.63 -12.64 -1.46
N GLY A 63 8.66 -13.01 -0.68
CA GLY A 63 9.99 -13.35 -1.20
C GLY A 63 9.96 -14.55 -2.15
N GLY A 64 9.26 -15.63 -1.77
CA GLY A 64 9.07 -16.81 -2.61
C GLY A 64 8.30 -16.49 -3.89
N SER A 65 7.25 -15.67 -3.80
CA SER A 65 6.48 -15.22 -4.97
C SER A 65 7.31 -14.38 -5.92
N ILE A 66 8.15 -13.48 -5.41
CA ILE A 66 9.07 -12.65 -6.21
C ILE A 66 10.07 -13.54 -6.95
N LEU A 67 10.72 -14.48 -6.26
CA LEU A 67 11.67 -15.41 -6.89
C LEU A 67 11.00 -16.27 -7.97
N PHE A 68 9.77 -16.72 -7.73
CA PHE A 68 8.98 -17.44 -8.73
C PHE A 68 8.71 -16.58 -9.97
N LEU A 69 8.29 -15.32 -9.79
CA LEU A 69 8.02 -14.38 -10.88
C LEU A 69 9.30 -14.02 -11.66
N MET A 70 10.42 -13.82 -10.97
CA MET A 70 11.73 -13.58 -11.60
C MET A 70 12.16 -14.77 -12.45
N ASN A 71 11.99 -16.00 -11.93
CA ASN A 71 12.28 -17.22 -12.69
C ASN A 71 11.36 -17.37 -13.89
N LYS A 72 10.07 -17.02 -13.75
CA LYS A 72 9.12 -16.99 -14.86
C LYS A 72 9.58 -16.01 -15.94
N ALA A 73 9.89 -14.76 -15.58
CA ALA A 73 10.39 -13.75 -16.52
C ALA A 73 11.70 -14.19 -17.19
N LYS A 74 12.62 -14.83 -16.45
CA LYS A 74 13.87 -15.38 -17.00
C LYS A 74 13.63 -16.48 -18.04
N LYS A 75 12.62 -17.34 -17.85
CA LYS A 75 12.24 -18.36 -18.83
C LYS A 75 11.60 -17.78 -20.09
N LEU A 76 10.99 -16.60 -19.98
CA LEU A 76 10.42 -15.86 -21.11
C LEU A 76 11.47 -15.08 -21.91
N ALA A 77 12.60 -14.70 -21.29
CA ALA A 77 13.68 -13.95 -21.95
C ALA A 77 14.16 -14.52 -23.30
N PRO A 78 14.43 -15.83 -23.49
CA PRO A 78 14.86 -16.36 -24.79
C PRO A 78 13.75 -16.35 -25.86
N LEU A 79 12.48 -16.21 -25.48
CA LEU A 79 11.36 -16.10 -26.42
C LEU A 79 11.16 -14.67 -26.93
N VAL A 80 11.80 -13.69 -26.30
CA VAL A 80 11.80 -12.30 -26.76
C VAL A 80 12.54 -12.18 -28.10
N GLU A 81 13.49 -13.06 -28.40
CA GLU A 81 14.19 -13.07 -29.70
C GLU A 81 13.49 -13.96 -30.77
N SER A 82 12.25 -14.38 -30.52
CA SER A 82 11.48 -15.30 -31.39
C SER A 82 10.26 -14.62 -32.02
N ASP A 83 9.57 -15.30 -32.93
CA ASP A 83 8.36 -14.77 -33.61
C ASP A 83 7.22 -14.37 -32.64
N GLU A 84 7.26 -14.80 -31.36
CA GLU A 84 6.31 -14.44 -30.29
C GLU A 84 6.82 -13.30 -29.36
N GLU A 85 7.81 -12.53 -29.80
CA GLU A 85 8.51 -11.48 -29.03
C GLU A 85 7.59 -10.60 -28.18
N TRP A 86 6.59 -9.97 -28.81
CA TRP A 86 5.69 -9.03 -28.16
C TRP A 86 4.88 -9.66 -27.01
N GLU A 87 4.43 -10.90 -27.18
CA GLU A 87 3.70 -11.60 -26.12
C GLU A 87 4.60 -12.01 -24.96
N ALA A 88 5.81 -12.45 -25.28
CA ALA A 88 6.80 -12.87 -24.29
C ALA A 88 7.27 -11.68 -23.44
N GLU A 89 7.58 -10.55 -24.09
CA GLU A 89 7.97 -9.29 -23.44
C GLU A 89 6.87 -8.80 -22.50
N LYS A 90 5.63 -8.69 -22.98
CA LYS A 90 4.49 -8.25 -22.16
C LYS A 90 4.24 -9.14 -20.94
N LYS A 91 4.40 -10.47 -21.08
CA LYS A 91 4.25 -11.43 -19.96
C LYS A 91 5.40 -11.31 -18.96
N ALA A 92 6.62 -11.06 -19.43
CA ALA A 92 7.79 -10.84 -18.58
C ALA A 92 7.69 -9.52 -17.80
N ASP A 93 7.37 -8.43 -18.48
CA ASP A 93 7.12 -7.11 -17.89
C ASP A 93 5.99 -7.16 -16.85
N GLY A 94 4.91 -7.87 -17.17
CA GLY A 94 3.81 -8.09 -16.22
C GLY A 94 4.28 -8.83 -14.96
N ALA A 95 5.10 -9.87 -15.09
CA ALA A 95 5.64 -10.60 -13.95
C ALA A 95 6.59 -9.74 -13.11
N GLN A 96 7.45 -8.94 -13.74
CA GLN A 96 8.39 -8.03 -13.07
C GLN A 96 7.66 -6.89 -12.35
N ASN A 97 6.64 -6.30 -12.97
CA ASN A 97 5.80 -5.27 -12.33
C ASN A 97 5.04 -5.82 -11.12
N ILE A 98 4.51 -7.05 -11.19
CA ILE A 98 3.90 -7.72 -10.03
C ILE A 98 4.95 -7.94 -8.94
N ALA A 99 6.17 -8.34 -9.29
CA ALA A 99 7.26 -8.51 -8.31
C ALA A 99 7.60 -7.20 -7.59
N LEU A 100 7.77 -6.08 -8.32
CA LEU A 100 8.01 -4.75 -7.73
C LEU A 100 6.84 -4.30 -6.84
N THR A 101 5.60 -4.61 -7.24
CA THR A 101 4.41 -4.33 -6.44
C THR A 101 4.41 -5.13 -5.13
N LEU A 102 4.77 -6.42 -5.18
CA LEU A 102 4.88 -7.27 -3.99
C LEU A 102 5.96 -6.77 -3.02
N ILE A 103 7.07 -6.24 -3.52
CA ILE A 103 8.12 -5.61 -2.71
C ILE A 103 7.55 -4.41 -1.95
N SER A 104 6.85 -3.52 -2.67
CA SER A 104 6.22 -2.32 -2.08
C SER A 104 5.16 -2.70 -1.04
N VAL A 105 4.34 -3.71 -1.32
CA VAL A 105 3.32 -4.23 -0.39
C VAL A 105 3.96 -4.87 0.83
N ASN A 106 5.04 -5.65 0.67
CA ASN A 106 5.78 -6.22 1.80
C ASN A 106 6.29 -5.09 2.71
N LEU A 107 6.93 -4.05 2.16
CA LEU A 107 7.42 -2.93 2.97
C LEU A 107 6.30 -2.27 3.78
N ALA A 108 5.14 -2.00 3.15
CA ALA A 108 4.00 -1.40 3.83
C ALA A 108 3.49 -2.27 4.98
N ILE A 109 3.35 -3.59 4.77
CA ILE A 109 2.90 -4.52 5.82
C ILE A 109 3.93 -4.62 6.94
N GLN A 110 5.22 -4.67 6.62
CA GLN A 110 6.30 -4.74 7.60
C GLN A 110 6.37 -3.48 8.48
N LEU A 111 6.13 -2.29 7.91
CA LEU A 111 6.02 -1.03 8.66
C LEU A 111 4.83 -1.00 9.61
N VAL A 112 3.68 -1.56 9.20
CA VAL A 112 2.53 -1.70 10.10
C VAL A 112 2.83 -2.71 11.21
N ALA A 113 3.41 -3.86 10.85
CA ALA A 113 3.72 -4.93 11.79
C ALA A 113 4.74 -4.51 12.84
N ILE A 114 5.79 -3.77 12.49
CA ILE A 114 6.75 -3.25 13.48
C ILE A 114 6.08 -2.24 14.43
N GLY A 115 5.16 -1.41 13.92
CA GLY A 115 4.38 -0.47 14.75
C GLY A 115 3.55 -1.19 15.82
N ILE A 116 2.86 -2.27 15.45
CA ILE A 116 2.12 -3.13 16.40
C ILE A 116 3.08 -3.89 17.31
N GLY A 117 4.22 -4.34 16.77
CA GLY A 117 5.20 -5.15 17.47
C GLY A 117 5.98 -4.42 18.57
N PHE A 118 5.96 -3.09 18.61
CA PHE A 118 6.60 -2.27 19.65
C PHE A 118 5.78 -2.13 20.95
N ASP A 119 4.59 -2.72 21.01
CA ASP A 119 3.80 -2.76 22.23
C ASP A 119 4.56 -3.49 23.37
N GLU A 120 4.50 -2.95 24.59
CA GLU A 120 5.16 -3.51 25.79
C GLU A 120 4.72 -4.94 26.09
N MET A 121 3.51 -5.32 25.63
CA MET A 121 2.99 -6.67 25.77
C MET A 121 3.65 -7.72 24.86
N ASN A 122 4.54 -7.31 23.95
CA ASN A 122 5.17 -8.23 23.00
C ASN A 122 6.46 -8.87 23.57
N PRO A 123 6.46 -10.17 23.94
CA PRO A 123 7.66 -10.84 24.43
C PRO A 123 8.78 -10.93 23.38
N PHE A 124 8.45 -10.73 22.09
CA PHE A 124 9.37 -10.82 20.97
C PHE A 124 9.66 -9.46 20.31
N ALA A 125 9.42 -8.33 20.98
CA ALA A 125 9.63 -6.99 20.43
C ALA A 125 11.04 -6.75 19.84
N ARG A 126 12.09 -7.37 20.41
CA ARG A 126 13.44 -7.29 19.82
C ARG A 126 13.55 -8.03 18.49
N TRP A 127 12.85 -9.16 18.35
CA TRP A 127 12.85 -9.97 17.14
C TRP A 127 12.00 -9.37 16.03
N THR A 128 10.92 -8.63 16.33
CA THR A 128 10.14 -7.92 15.30
C THR A 128 11.00 -6.87 14.58
N VAL A 129 11.87 -6.18 15.31
CA VAL A 129 12.81 -5.18 14.75
C VAL A 129 13.87 -5.85 13.88
N VAL A 130 14.50 -6.92 14.39
CA VAL A 130 15.53 -7.66 13.62
C VAL A 130 14.92 -8.22 12.33
N LEU A 131 13.74 -8.83 12.42
CA LEU A 131 13.06 -9.40 11.26
C LEU A 131 12.62 -8.33 10.26
N PHE A 132 12.15 -7.17 10.74
CA PHE A 132 11.87 -6.01 9.88
C PHE A 132 13.12 -5.58 9.10
N LEU A 133 14.26 -5.43 9.77
CA LEU A 133 15.51 -5.01 9.10
C LEU A 133 15.97 -6.04 8.07
N VAL A 134 15.98 -7.33 8.43
CA VAL A 134 16.34 -8.42 7.52
C VAL A 134 15.40 -8.48 6.33
N SER A 135 14.09 -8.39 6.56
CA SER A 135 13.06 -8.38 5.53
C SER A 135 13.25 -7.20 4.58
N THR A 136 13.39 -5.98 5.09
CA THR A 136 13.58 -4.77 4.28
C THR A 136 14.87 -4.83 3.46
N ILE A 137 16.00 -5.23 4.05
CA ILE A 137 17.28 -5.33 3.33
C ILE A 137 17.18 -6.40 2.23
N SER A 138 16.65 -7.58 2.55
CA SER A 138 16.51 -8.66 1.56
C SER A 138 15.58 -8.26 0.40
N MET A 139 14.50 -7.53 0.68
CA MET A 139 13.57 -7.04 -0.33
C MET A 139 14.18 -5.94 -1.18
N ALA A 140 14.98 -5.05 -0.60
CA ALA A 140 15.76 -4.08 -1.37
C ALA A 140 16.77 -4.78 -2.30
N CYS A 141 17.43 -5.86 -1.85
CA CYS A 141 18.29 -6.67 -2.72
C CYS A 141 17.48 -7.32 -3.86
N LEU A 142 16.28 -7.83 -3.58
CA LEU A 142 15.39 -8.38 -4.62
C LEU A 142 14.92 -7.29 -5.58
N GLU A 143 14.62 -6.08 -5.11
CA GLU A 143 14.23 -4.95 -5.95
C GLU A 143 15.34 -4.60 -6.94
N ILE A 144 16.58 -4.47 -6.46
CA ILE A 144 17.76 -4.25 -7.29
C ILE A 144 17.91 -5.38 -8.31
N ALA A 145 17.70 -6.64 -7.90
CA ALA A 145 17.80 -7.79 -8.79
C ALA A 145 16.71 -7.80 -9.88
N VAL A 146 15.46 -7.44 -9.53
CA VAL A 146 14.36 -7.30 -10.49
C VAL A 146 14.65 -6.16 -11.46
N ILE A 147 15.09 -4.99 -10.98
CA ILE A 147 15.43 -3.85 -11.84
C ILE A 147 16.58 -4.20 -12.78
N ASN A 148 17.62 -4.88 -12.28
CA ASN A 148 18.72 -5.35 -13.12
C ASN A 148 18.28 -6.41 -14.13
N GLN A 149 17.28 -7.23 -13.81
CA GLN A 149 16.67 -8.16 -14.77
C GLN A 149 15.91 -7.40 -15.87
N ILE A 150 15.13 -6.37 -15.52
CA ILE A 150 14.43 -5.52 -16.48
C ILE A 150 15.43 -4.88 -17.44
N LYS A 151 16.51 -4.26 -16.92
CA LYS A 151 17.56 -3.64 -17.76
C LYS A 151 18.27 -4.60 -18.71
N LYS A 152 18.41 -5.88 -18.32
CA LYS A 152 18.98 -6.90 -19.19
C LYS A 152 18.05 -7.26 -20.35
N MET A 153 16.75 -7.23 -20.12
CA MET A 153 15.73 -7.51 -21.15
C MET A 153 15.48 -6.28 -22.04
N ASN A 154 15.52 -5.08 -21.45
CA ASN A 154 15.35 -3.82 -22.16
C ASN A 154 16.51 -2.86 -21.84
N PRO A 155 17.57 -2.83 -22.69
CA PRO A 155 18.75 -1.99 -22.49
C PRO A 155 18.48 -0.48 -22.55
N MET A 156 17.30 -0.05 -23.05
CA MET A 156 16.93 1.37 -23.08
C MET A 156 16.66 1.93 -21.68
N LYS A 157 16.34 1.07 -20.70
CA LYS A 157 16.05 1.48 -19.32
C LYS A 157 17.32 1.90 -18.58
N GLN A 158 17.29 3.08 -17.97
CA GLN A 158 18.44 3.69 -17.28
C GLN A 158 18.12 4.02 -15.82
N GLY A 159 19.15 4.39 -15.06
CA GLY A 159 19.07 4.80 -13.66
C GLY A 159 19.62 3.76 -12.68
N ASP A 160 20.46 4.18 -11.75
CA ASP A 160 20.98 3.31 -10.68
C ASP A 160 19.91 3.12 -9.59
N PRO A 161 19.49 1.87 -9.27
CA PRO A 161 18.49 1.60 -8.22
C PRO A 161 18.88 2.16 -6.85
N GLY A 162 20.18 2.32 -6.58
CA GLY A 162 20.68 2.89 -5.33
C GLY A 162 20.69 4.42 -5.29
N ALA A 163 20.47 5.09 -6.42
CA ALA A 163 20.54 6.54 -6.49
C ALA A 163 19.22 7.20 -6.09
N LEU A 164 19.30 8.33 -5.36
CA LEU A 164 18.13 9.14 -5.00
C LEU A 164 17.40 9.70 -6.24
N SER A 165 18.10 9.81 -7.37
CA SER A 165 17.54 10.23 -8.66
C SER A 165 17.01 9.06 -9.50
N PHE A 166 16.91 7.85 -8.96
CA PHE A 166 16.49 6.66 -9.72
C PHE A 166 15.14 6.88 -10.41
N ALA A 167 14.12 7.34 -9.68
CA ALA A 167 12.78 7.55 -10.25
C ALA A 167 12.79 8.49 -11.46
N LYS A 168 13.57 9.58 -11.38
CA LYS A 168 13.70 10.53 -12.49
C LYS A 168 14.47 9.95 -13.66
N ALA A 169 15.61 9.31 -13.41
CA ALA A 169 16.40 8.65 -14.45
C ALA A 169 15.62 7.51 -15.14
N TRP A 170 14.77 6.81 -14.39
CA TRP A 170 13.90 5.76 -14.90
C TRP A 170 12.82 6.34 -15.81
N GLU A 171 12.11 7.39 -15.35
CA GLU A 171 11.12 8.12 -16.15
C GLU A 171 11.71 8.71 -17.43
N ASP A 172 12.92 9.29 -17.34
CA ASP A 172 13.63 9.87 -18.48
C ASP A 172 13.98 8.80 -19.53
N SER A 173 14.19 7.54 -19.12
CA SER A 173 14.45 6.42 -20.02
C SER A 173 13.21 5.77 -20.65
N CYS A 174 12.01 6.09 -20.13
CA CYS A 174 10.75 5.57 -20.66
C CYS A 174 10.34 6.29 -21.95
N ASP A 175 9.66 5.56 -22.84
CA ASP A 175 9.05 6.14 -24.03
C ASP A 175 7.77 6.94 -23.69
N GLU A 176 7.16 7.57 -24.70
CA GLU A 176 5.95 8.38 -24.50
C GLU A 176 4.75 7.56 -23.98
N ALA A 177 4.60 6.31 -24.43
CA ALA A 177 3.48 5.45 -24.04
C ALA A 177 3.62 4.99 -22.58
N GLU A 178 4.82 4.62 -22.17
CA GLU A 178 5.17 4.23 -20.81
C GLU A 178 5.05 5.40 -19.83
N ARG A 179 5.54 6.59 -20.20
CA ARG A 179 5.35 7.81 -19.39
C ARG A 179 3.87 8.12 -19.20
N LEU A 180 3.09 8.04 -20.27
CA LEU A 180 1.64 8.23 -20.20
C LEU A 180 0.98 7.18 -19.29
N GLN A 181 1.43 5.93 -19.31
CA GLN A 181 0.97 4.89 -18.40
C GLN A 181 1.31 5.23 -16.94
N ILE A 182 2.55 5.65 -16.64
CA ILE A 182 2.98 6.07 -15.30
C ILE A 182 2.08 7.21 -14.79
N TYR A 183 1.80 8.22 -15.61
CA TYR A 183 0.91 9.33 -15.21
C TYR A 183 -0.54 8.90 -14.99
N ARG A 184 -1.08 8.03 -15.85
CA ARG A 184 -2.44 7.47 -15.68
C ARG A 184 -2.55 6.66 -14.38
N CYS A 185 -1.58 5.79 -14.12
CA CYS A 185 -1.48 5.00 -12.91
C CYS A 185 -1.34 5.89 -11.67
N GLY A 186 -0.45 6.89 -11.71
CA GLY A 186 -0.26 7.86 -10.64
C GLY A 186 -1.52 8.65 -10.31
N TYR A 187 -2.24 9.12 -11.33
CA TYR A 187 -3.51 9.82 -11.14
C TYR A 187 -4.58 8.92 -10.50
N LYS A 188 -4.72 7.67 -10.97
CA LYS A 188 -5.66 6.71 -10.38
C LYS A 188 -5.29 6.35 -8.94
N ALA A 189 -4.01 6.13 -8.65
CA ALA A 189 -3.53 5.90 -7.29
C ALA A 189 -3.80 7.09 -6.37
N PHE A 190 -3.60 8.32 -6.86
CA PHE A 190 -3.94 9.55 -6.14
C PHE A 190 -5.43 9.61 -5.79
N GLN A 191 -6.31 9.33 -6.76
CA GLN A 191 -7.76 9.32 -6.52
C GLN A 191 -8.16 8.29 -5.46
N VAL A 192 -7.66 7.05 -5.58
CA VAL A 192 -7.94 5.98 -4.61
C VAL A 192 -7.44 6.38 -3.23
N THR A 193 -6.20 6.86 -3.11
CA THR A 193 -5.61 7.31 -1.84
C THR A 193 -6.43 8.42 -1.19
N LYS A 194 -6.95 9.36 -1.98
CA LYS A 194 -7.83 10.44 -1.46
C LYS A 194 -9.08 9.87 -0.80
N TYR A 195 -9.76 8.92 -1.43
CA TYR A 195 -10.96 8.29 -0.86
C TYR A 195 -10.62 7.39 0.34
N SER A 196 -9.51 6.66 0.28
CA SER A 196 -9.01 5.84 1.38
C SER A 196 -8.65 6.66 2.61
N LEU A 197 -8.02 7.83 2.44
CA LEU A 197 -7.73 8.74 3.56
C LEU A 197 -9.00 9.32 4.18
N LEU A 198 -9.99 9.71 3.38
CA LEU A 198 -11.28 10.16 3.89
C LEU A 198 -12.00 9.08 4.69
N PHE A 199 -11.99 7.84 4.16
CA PHE A 199 -12.54 6.69 4.87
C PHE A 199 -11.78 6.40 6.17
N GLY A 200 -10.44 6.43 6.14
CA GLY A 200 -9.58 6.24 7.31
C GLY A 200 -9.80 7.32 8.38
N LEU A 201 -9.98 8.58 7.98
CA LEU A 201 -10.28 9.68 8.91
C LEU A 201 -11.65 9.49 9.57
N ALA A 202 -12.68 9.10 8.80
CA ALA A 202 -13.99 8.79 9.34
C ALA A 202 -13.93 7.60 10.33
N ALA A 203 -13.20 6.54 9.97
CA ALA A 203 -12.98 5.39 10.85
C ALA A 203 -12.25 5.77 12.13
N ALA A 204 -11.21 6.63 12.06
CA ALA A 204 -10.47 7.10 13.23
C ALA A 204 -11.33 7.96 14.16
N ILE A 205 -12.21 8.81 13.62
CA ILE A 205 -13.16 9.61 14.43
C ILE A 205 -14.16 8.70 15.14
N ILE A 206 -14.72 7.71 14.44
CA ILE A 206 -15.62 6.70 15.04
C ILE A 206 -14.90 5.91 16.14
N GLY A 207 -13.66 5.48 15.86
CA GLY A 207 -12.80 4.79 16.82
C GLY A 207 -12.55 5.63 18.08
N LYS A 208 -12.24 6.93 17.93
CA LYS A 208 -12.07 7.84 19.07
C LYS A 208 -13.34 7.95 19.93
N VAL A 209 -14.51 8.09 19.31
CA VAL A 209 -15.79 8.24 20.04
C VAL A 209 -16.18 6.95 20.77
N ASN A 210 -15.97 5.79 20.15
CA ASN A 210 -16.44 4.50 20.70
C ASN A 210 -15.41 3.81 21.60
N MET A 211 -14.11 3.96 21.30
CA MET A 211 -13.01 3.21 21.92
C MET A 211 -12.02 4.10 22.69
N GLY A 212 -12.24 5.41 22.73
CA GLY A 212 -11.34 6.34 23.43
C GLY A 212 -9.93 6.44 22.83
N THR A 213 -9.76 6.03 21.56
CA THR A 213 -8.46 6.04 20.86
C THR A 213 -7.84 7.43 20.84
N ASP A 214 -6.51 7.49 20.91
CA ASP A 214 -5.76 8.75 20.91
C ASP A 214 -5.99 9.59 19.64
N SER A 215 -5.97 10.91 19.81
CA SER A 215 -6.25 11.89 18.75
C SER A 215 -5.12 12.01 17.73
N MET A 216 -3.93 11.48 18.03
CA MET A 216 -2.75 11.57 17.17
C MET A 216 -2.97 10.96 15.79
N SER A 217 -3.69 9.83 15.69
CA SER A 217 -4.02 9.19 14.42
C SER A 217 -4.86 10.07 13.50
N ILE A 218 -5.79 10.84 14.06
CA ILE A 218 -6.65 11.78 13.30
C ILE A 218 -5.80 12.95 12.78
N LEU A 219 -4.89 13.47 13.60
CA LEU A 219 -4.00 14.58 13.22
C LEU A 219 -3.05 14.16 12.09
N LEU A 220 -2.42 12.99 12.19
CA LEU A 220 -1.50 12.49 11.15
C LEU A 220 -2.23 12.23 9.83
N LEU A 221 -3.39 11.55 9.86
CA LEU A 221 -4.19 11.31 8.65
C LEU A 221 -4.68 12.62 8.02
N GLY A 222 -5.12 13.58 8.85
CA GLY A 222 -5.55 14.90 8.41
C GLY A 222 -4.41 15.70 7.75
N LEU A 223 -3.20 15.65 8.33
CA LEU A 223 -2.01 16.31 7.78
C LEU A 223 -1.63 15.71 6.42
N VAL A 224 -1.63 14.39 6.29
CA VAL A 224 -1.35 13.73 5.00
C VAL A 224 -2.40 14.11 3.95
N PHE A 225 -3.69 14.14 4.33
CA PHE A 225 -4.76 14.57 3.43
C PHE A 225 -4.64 16.03 2.99
N LEU A 226 -4.21 16.91 3.90
CA LEU A 226 -3.93 18.32 3.58
C LEU A 226 -2.75 18.45 2.62
N ILE A 227 -1.62 17.79 2.89
CA ILE A 227 -0.46 17.80 1.99
C ILE A 227 -0.86 17.32 0.60
N GLN A 228 -1.60 16.21 0.52
CA GLN A 228 -2.06 15.66 -0.76
C GLN A 228 -2.94 16.66 -1.52
N SER A 229 -3.87 17.32 -0.84
CA SER A 229 -4.81 18.26 -1.45
C SER A 229 -4.14 19.56 -1.90
N VAL A 230 -3.25 20.11 -1.06
CA VAL A 230 -2.49 21.33 -1.36
C VAL A 230 -1.51 21.09 -2.49
N SER A 231 -0.78 19.96 -2.47
CA SER A 231 0.16 19.62 -3.54
C SER A 231 -0.55 19.55 -4.89
N TYR A 232 -1.67 18.83 -4.97
CA TYR A 232 -2.45 18.77 -6.20
C TYR A 232 -2.93 20.17 -6.65
N GLY A 233 -3.41 20.99 -5.72
CA GLY A 233 -3.82 22.37 -6.02
C GLY A 233 -2.68 23.20 -6.62
N ILE A 234 -1.49 23.17 -6.01
CA ILE A 234 -0.32 23.93 -6.47
C ILE A 234 0.12 23.47 -7.87
N TYR A 235 0.23 22.16 -8.10
CA TYR A 235 0.66 21.64 -9.40
C TYR A 235 -0.41 21.77 -10.49
N SER A 236 -1.70 21.87 -10.14
CA SER A 236 -2.77 22.14 -11.12
C SER A 236 -2.81 23.57 -11.64
N LEU A 237 -2.14 24.50 -10.95
CA LEU A 237 -2.06 25.92 -11.30
C LEU A 237 -0.83 26.25 -12.17
N LYS A 238 0.10 25.30 -12.33
CA LYS A 238 1.26 25.41 -13.21
C LYS A 238 0.93 24.81 -14.57
#